data_AF-A0A5B7DLJ4-F1
#
_entry.id   AF-A0A5B7DLJ4-F1
#
_cell.length_a   1.000
_cell.length_b   1.000
_cell.length_c   1.000
_cell.angle_alpha   90.00
_cell.angle_beta   90.00
_cell.angle_gamma   90.00
#
_symmetry.space_group_name_H-M   'P 1'
#
loop_
_entity.id
_entity.type
_entity.pdbx_description
1 polymer ?
#
loop_
_entity_poly.entity_id
_entity_poly.type
_entity_poly.pdbx_seq_one_letter_code
_entity_poly.pdbx_strand_id
1 'polypeptide(L)'
;MRGGHARRHENKQNEGSGQYLKEFRVEQCSLFLQHKCTQHRPYTCFHWHFLNQRRRRPIRRRDGTLNYSADTYCNKFDENTGICPDGDECPYLHRTAGDTERRYHLRYYKTGMCVHDTDSRGMCVKNGPHCAFAHGVEDVRPPVYDIRELQALELMDHEGLNGSGPNNLDKERNMVNDDPKWQGESLYPASHHFQEIKPFFIYLFFQS
;
A
#
# COMPACT_ATOMS: atom_id res chain seq x y z
N MET A 1 0.61 -23.44 -46.03
CA MET A 1 1.23 -23.53 -44.68
C MET A 1 1.71 -22.15 -44.28
N ARG A 2 1.06 -21.49 -43.31
CA ARG A 2 1.57 -20.35 -42.52
C ARG A 2 0.47 -19.96 -41.53
N GLY A 3 0.76 -20.04 -40.24
CA GLY A 3 -0.15 -19.59 -39.18
C GLY A 3 0.28 -20.18 -37.84
N GLY A 4 0.93 -19.37 -37.00
CA GLY A 4 1.32 -19.81 -35.66
C GLY A 4 2.38 -18.95 -34.95
N HIS A 5 2.32 -17.63 -35.05
CA HIS A 5 3.11 -16.72 -34.21
C HIS A 5 2.16 -15.76 -33.48
N ALA A 6 1.41 -16.29 -32.52
CA ALA A 6 0.56 -15.48 -31.65
C ALA A 6 0.32 -16.20 -30.29
N ARG A 7 1.38 -16.51 -29.54
CA ARG A 7 1.26 -17.01 -28.13
C ARG A 7 2.45 -16.63 -27.25
N ARG A 8 2.99 -15.41 -27.36
CA ARG A 8 4.15 -15.01 -26.52
C ARG A 8 4.07 -13.64 -25.86
N HIS A 9 2.96 -12.91 -26.03
CA HIS A 9 2.81 -11.57 -25.46
C HIS A 9 1.90 -11.49 -24.22
N GLU A 10 1.06 -12.49 -23.94
CA GLU A 10 0.12 -12.47 -22.81
C GLU A 10 0.74 -12.77 -21.43
N ASN A 11 2.01 -13.18 -21.36
CA ASN A 11 2.59 -13.68 -20.09
C ASN A 11 3.59 -12.72 -19.40
N LYS A 12 3.78 -11.49 -19.88
CA LYS A 12 4.73 -10.53 -19.28
C LYS A 12 4.11 -9.50 -18.34
N GLN A 13 2.80 -9.25 -18.42
CA GLN A 13 2.16 -8.19 -17.62
C GLN A 13 1.75 -8.66 -16.21
N ASN A 14 1.62 -9.96 -15.98
CA ASN A 14 1.26 -10.51 -14.65
C ASN A 14 2.48 -10.74 -13.72
N GLU A 15 3.71 -10.52 -14.20
CA GLU A 15 4.91 -10.68 -13.37
C GLU A 15 5.09 -9.51 -12.38
N GLY A 16 4.63 -8.30 -12.73
CA GLY A 16 4.78 -7.11 -11.89
C GLY A 16 3.90 -7.12 -10.64
N SER A 17 2.66 -7.62 -10.74
CA SER A 17 1.71 -7.65 -9.62
C SER A 17 2.17 -8.59 -8.51
N GLY A 18 2.71 -9.76 -8.87
CA GLY A 18 3.26 -10.75 -7.95
C GLY A 18 4.46 -10.23 -7.16
N GLN A 19 5.34 -9.43 -7.81
CA GLN A 19 6.50 -8.85 -7.14
C GLN A 19 6.11 -7.88 -6.03
N TYR A 20 5.15 -6.98 -6.27
CA TYR A 20 4.68 -6.03 -5.25
C TYR A 20 4.03 -6.75 -4.06
N LEU A 21 3.18 -7.74 -4.32
CA LEU A 21 2.57 -8.56 -3.27
C LEU A 21 3.64 -9.25 -2.42
N LYS A 22 4.72 -9.73 -3.03
CA LYS A 22 5.76 -10.51 -2.36
C LYS A 22 6.82 -9.67 -1.65
N GLU A 23 7.24 -8.53 -2.22
CA GLU A 23 8.52 -7.89 -1.87
C GLU A 23 8.39 -6.40 -1.50
N PHE A 24 7.31 -5.71 -1.89
CA PHE A 24 7.17 -4.28 -1.63
C PHE A 24 7.16 -4.01 -0.13
N ARG A 25 8.16 -3.25 0.33
CA ARG A 25 8.37 -2.87 1.73
C ARG A 25 8.50 -4.05 2.69
N VAL A 26 8.88 -5.22 2.21
CA VAL A 26 9.12 -6.41 3.05
C VAL A 26 10.56 -6.41 3.60
N GLU A 27 11.53 -6.13 2.73
CA GLU A 27 12.96 -6.15 3.07
C GLU A 27 13.54 -4.74 3.31
N GLN A 28 14.57 -4.67 4.16
CA GLN A 28 15.28 -3.43 4.48
C GLN A 28 16.13 -2.96 3.29
N CYS A 29 16.17 -1.65 3.05
CA CYS A 29 17.02 -1.10 2.01
C CYS A 29 18.50 -1.15 2.42
N SER A 30 19.28 -2.02 1.77
CA SER A 30 20.73 -2.12 1.98
C SER A 30 21.49 -0.84 1.61
N LEU A 31 21.00 -0.09 0.61
CA LEU A 31 21.59 1.20 0.22
C LEU A 31 21.32 2.30 1.24
N PHE A 32 20.18 2.25 1.95
CA PHE A 32 19.87 3.22 3.00
C PHE A 32 20.80 3.08 4.20
N LEU A 33 21.12 1.83 4.58
CA LEU A 33 22.12 1.54 5.63
C LEU A 33 23.50 2.12 5.31
N GLN A 34 23.82 2.31 4.03
CA GLN A 34 25.07 2.91 3.57
C GLN A 34 24.95 4.41 3.27
N HIS A 35 23.80 5.04 3.56
CA HIS A 35 23.48 6.42 3.19
C HIS A 35 23.56 6.70 1.67
N LYS A 36 23.35 5.67 0.84
CA LYS A 36 23.44 5.74 -0.64
C LYS A 36 22.08 5.62 -1.34
N CYS A 37 20.99 5.38 -0.61
CA CYS A 37 19.67 5.29 -1.23
C CYS A 37 19.25 6.65 -1.77
N THR A 38 19.08 6.79 -3.09
CA THR A 38 18.61 8.03 -3.72
C THR A 38 17.09 8.17 -3.71
N GLN A 39 16.36 7.10 -3.36
CA GLN A 39 14.90 7.05 -3.34
C GLN A 39 14.30 7.27 -1.94
N HIS A 40 15.05 7.91 -1.05
CA HIS A 40 14.58 8.24 0.31
C HIS A 40 13.84 9.60 0.36
N ARG A 41 14.12 10.52 -0.57
CA ARG A 41 13.53 11.86 -0.69
C ARG A 41 13.41 12.28 -2.16
N PRO A 42 12.20 12.29 -2.75
CA PRO A 42 10.95 11.78 -2.17
C PRO A 42 11.02 10.28 -1.88
N TYR A 43 10.24 9.80 -0.92
CA TYR A 43 10.28 8.39 -0.49
C TYR A 43 9.60 7.48 -1.51
N THR A 44 10.38 7.04 -2.51
CA THR A 44 9.95 6.13 -3.58
C THR A 44 10.76 4.84 -3.55
N CYS A 45 11.44 4.53 -2.44
CA CYS A 45 12.19 3.28 -2.32
C CYS A 45 11.20 2.12 -2.24
N PHE A 46 11.54 1.02 -2.93
CA PHE A 46 10.77 -0.22 -2.88
C PHE A 46 10.92 -0.94 -1.52
N HIS A 47 12.02 -0.69 -0.83
CA HIS A 47 12.38 -1.28 0.46
C HIS A 47 12.08 -0.33 1.62
N TRP A 48 11.95 -0.87 2.83
CA TRP A 48 11.73 -0.05 4.02
C TRP A 48 13.08 0.51 4.55
N HIS A 49 13.05 1.71 5.11
CA HIS A 49 14.20 2.37 5.73
C HIS A 49 14.11 2.32 7.26
N PHE A 50 12.90 2.55 7.77
CA PHE A 50 12.57 2.48 9.19
C PHE A 50 11.57 1.36 9.45
N LEU A 51 11.60 0.80 10.66
CA LEU A 51 10.83 -0.39 10.99
C LEU A 51 9.30 -0.15 10.89
N ASN A 52 8.82 1.06 11.19
CA ASN A 52 7.42 1.42 10.99
C ASN A 52 6.98 1.45 9.52
N GLN A 53 7.91 1.44 8.55
CA GLN A 53 7.62 1.31 7.13
C GLN A 53 7.61 -0.15 6.66
N ARG A 54 8.08 -1.09 7.49
CA ARG A 54 8.13 -2.52 7.15
C ARG A 54 6.72 -3.08 7.07
N ARG A 55 6.46 -3.81 6.00
CA ARG A 55 5.22 -4.53 5.72
C ARG A 55 5.48 -6.03 5.82
N ARG A 56 4.59 -6.78 6.47
CA ARG A 56 4.60 -8.25 6.38
C ARG A 56 3.99 -8.72 5.06
N ARG A 57 4.61 -9.72 4.44
CA ARG A 57 4.08 -10.35 3.23
C ARG A 57 2.73 -11.02 3.54
N PRO A 58 1.66 -10.72 2.78
CA PRO A 58 0.40 -11.45 2.91
C PRO A 58 0.54 -12.84 2.28
N ILE A 59 0.10 -13.86 3.02
CA ILE A 59 0.22 -15.26 2.65
C ILE A 59 -1.15 -15.91 2.85
N ARG A 60 -1.67 -16.51 1.78
CA ARG A 60 -2.78 -17.47 1.88
C ARG A 60 -2.19 -18.85 2.17
N ARG A 61 -2.53 -19.40 3.33
CA ARG A 61 -2.11 -20.73 3.79
C ARG A 61 -2.86 -21.81 3.01
N ARG A 62 -2.41 -23.06 3.14
CA ARG A 62 -3.00 -24.22 2.43
C ARG A 62 -4.45 -24.50 2.84
N ASP A 63 -4.80 -24.18 4.08
CA ASP A 63 -6.15 -24.27 4.63
C ASP A 63 -7.09 -23.14 4.14
N GLY A 64 -6.59 -22.22 3.32
CA GLY A 64 -7.35 -21.09 2.78
C GLY A 64 -7.41 -19.86 3.69
N THR A 65 -6.82 -19.91 4.89
CA THR A 65 -6.72 -18.75 5.79
C THR A 65 -5.61 -17.80 5.37
N LEU A 66 -5.76 -16.52 5.70
CA LEU A 66 -4.71 -15.51 5.55
C LEU A 66 -3.89 -15.41 6.85
N ASN A 67 -2.59 -15.15 6.72
CA ASN A 67 -1.68 -15.02 7.87
C ASN A 67 -2.00 -13.81 8.77
N TYR A 68 -2.61 -12.77 8.23
CA TYR A 68 -3.21 -11.68 8.99
C TYR A 68 -4.51 -11.19 8.34
N SER A 69 -5.38 -10.57 9.13
CA SER A 69 -6.66 -10.00 8.68
C SER A 69 -6.46 -8.88 7.67
N ALA A 70 -7.35 -8.78 6.68
CA ALA A 70 -7.36 -7.68 5.72
C ALA A 70 -7.95 -6.39 6.31
N ASP A 71 -8.72 -6.49 7.40
CA ASP A 71 -9.61 -5.40 7.86
C ASP A 71 -9.50 -5.11 9.35
N THR A 72 -9.15 -6.11 10.16
CA THR A 72 -9.07 -5.97 11.61
C THR A 72 -7.68 -5.51 12.00
N TYR A 73 -7.55 -4.25 12.38
CA TYR A 73 -6.28 -3.69 12.85
C TYR A 73 -5.88 -4.18 14.24
N CYS A 74 -4.59 -4.39 14.42
CA CYS A 74 -3.96 -4.70 15.70
C CYS A 74 -3.96 -3.46 16.59
N ASN A 75 -4.40 -3.60 17.84
CA ASN A 75 -4.34 -2.55 18.85
C ASN A 75 -3.02 -2.53 19.65
N LYS A 76 -2.15 -3.54 19.46
CA LYS A 76 -0.84 -3.66 20.14
C LYS A 76 0.34 -3.20 19.28
N PHE A 77 0.11 -2.92 17.99
CA PHE A 77 1.15 -2.43 17.10
C PHE A 77 1.43 -0.95 17.39
N ASP A 78 2.67 -0.62 17.68
CA ASP A 78 3.11 0.75 17.86
C ASP A 78 3.51 1.35 16.50
N GLU A 79 2.69 2.30 16.01
CA GLU A 79 2.87 2.94 14.71
C GLU A 79 4.13 3.83 14.63
N ASN A 80 4.64 4.30 15.78
CA ASN A 80 5.85 5.12 15.83
C ASN A 80 7.11 4.25 15.70
N THR A 81 7.15 3.12 16.39
CA THR A 81 8.33 2.24 16.41
C THR A 81 8.28 1.15 15.35
N GLY A 82 7.09 0.77 14.89
CA GLY A 82 6.88 -0.35 13.96
C GLY A 82 6.92 -1.73 14.62
N ILE A 83 6.73 -1.80 15.94
CA ILE A 83 6.88 -3.03 16.72
C ILE A 83 5.51 -3.53 17.19
N CYS A 84 5.28 -4.83 17.03
CA CYS A 84 4.18 -5.56 17.66
C CYS A 84 4.77 -6.63 18.58
N PRO A 85 4.24 -6.83 19.81
CA PRO A 85 4.69 -7.91 20.69
C PRO A 85 4.45 -9.31 20.09
N ASP A 86 3.47 -9.44 19.19
CA ASP A 86 3.19 -10.70 18.49
C ASP A 86 4.06 -10.88 17.21
N GLY A 87 4.85 -9.87 16.86
CA GLY A 87 5.76 -9.89 15.71
C GLY A 87 5.06 -10.24 14.39
N ASP A 88 5.70 -11.13 13.62
CA ASP A 88 5.20 -11.55 12.31
C ASP A 88 3.99 -12.48 12.39
N GLU A 89 3.79 -13.17 13.53
CA GLU A 89 2.67 -14.09 13.77
C GLU A 89 1.39 -13.37 14.21
N CYS A 90 1.39 -12.04 14.35
CA CYS A 90 0.19 -11.29 14.69
C CYS A 90 -0.93 -11.54 13.66
N PRO A 91 -2.11 -12.05 14.05
CA PRO A 91 -3.19 -12.35 13.10
C PRO A 91 -3.95 -11.09 12.64
N TYR A 92 -3.60 -9.93 13.17
CA TYR A 92 -4.24 -8.65 12.87
C TYR A 92 -3.36 -7.77 11.98
N LEU A 93 -4.01 -6.83 11.29
CA LEU A 93 -3.38 -5.89 10.39
C LEU A 93 -2.59 -4.82 11.14
N HIS A 94 -1.35 -4.53 10.76
CA HIS A 94 -0.57 -3.43 11.35
C HIS A 94 -0.74 -2.13 10.53
N ARG A 95 -0.97 -1.00 11.23
CA ARG A 95 -0.98 0.35 10.63
C ARG A 95 0.44 0.84 10.37
N THR A 96 1.11 0.21 9.41
CA THR A 96 2.45 0.62 8.98
C THR A 96 2.41 1.99 8.29
N ALA A 97 3.56 2.63 8.06
CA ALA A 97 3.63 3.93 7.41
C ALA A 97 2.95 3.89 6.03
N GLY A 98 1.89 4.70 5.88
CA GLY A 98 1.04 4.69 4.70
C GLY A 98 0.08 3.50 4.61
N ASP A 99 -0.16 2.72 5.65
CA ASP A 99 -1.09 1.58 5.61
C ASP A 99 -0.74 0.54 4.52
N THR A 100 0.56 0.24 4.39
CA THR A 100 1.06 -0.63 3.31
C THR A 100 0.64 -2.09 3.50
N GLU A 101 0.46 -2.59 4.72
CA GLU A 101 -0.08 -3.95 4.90
C GLU A 101 -1.45 -4.10 4.25
N ARG A 102 -2.35 -3.12 4.42
CA ARG A 102 -3.69 -3.15 3.83
C ARG A 102 -3.66 -2.94 2.33
N ARG A 103 -3.01 -1.85 1.87
CA ARG A 103 -3.02 -1.44 0.46
C ARG A 103 -2.42 -2.49 -0.46
N TYR A 104 -1.42 -3.25 0.03
CA TYR A 104 -0.77 -4.32 -0.73
C TYR A 104 -1.21 -5.70 -0.23
N HIS A 105 -2.38 -5.81 0.41
CA HIS A 105 -2.92 -7.09 0.86
C HIS A 105 -3.44 -7.91 -0.33
N LEU A 106 -3.43 -9.25 -0.21
CA LEU A 106 -4.03 -10.16 -1.20
C LEU A 106 -5.53 -9.89 -1.45
N ARG A 107 -6.21 -9.26 -0.49
CA ARG A 107 -7.60 -8.84 -0.60
C ARG A 107 -7.83 -7.56 -1.42
N TYR A 108 -6.85 -6.65 -1.48
CA TYR A 108 -7.07 -5.26 -1.91
C TYR A 108 -6.13 -4.73 -3.00
N TYR A 109 -4.88 -5.19 -3.04
CA TYR A 109 -3.92 -4.67 -4.03
C TYR A 109 -4.48 -4.81 -5.45
N LYS A 110 -4.55 -3.75 -6.24
CA LYS A 110 -4.98 -3.79 -7.65
C LYS A 110 -6.35 -4.45 -7.89
N THR A 111 -7.25 -4.48 -6.90
CA THR A 111 -8.59 -5.05 -7.09
C THR A 111 -9.62 -4.03 -7.57
N GLY A 112 -9.30 -2.74 -7.48
CA GLY A 112 -10.14 -1.64 -7.95
C GLY A 112 -9.35 -0.66 -8.82
N MET A 113 -10.06 0.03 -9.71
CA MET A 113 -9.50 1.04 -10.62
C MET A 113 -9.07 2.29 -9.85
N CYS A 114 -7.95 2.88 -10.24
CA CYS A 114 -7.52 4.16 -9.71
C CYS A 114 -8.37 5.27 -10.32
N VAL A 115 -8.80 6.21 -9.48
CA VAL A 115 -9.53 7.42 -9.90
C VAL A 115 -8.61 8.52 -10.44
N HIS A 116 -7.29 8.34 -10.30
CA HIS A 116 -6.30 9.31 -10.74
C HIS A 116 -5.70 8.89 -12.08
N ASP A 117 -5.44 9.87 -12.93
CA ASP A 117 -4.79 9.64 -14.22
C ASP A 117 -3.34 9.16 -14.07
N THR A 118 -2.79 8.68 -15.17
CA THR A 118 -1.36 8.40 -15.31
C THR A 118 -0.64 9.56 -16.00
N ASP A 119 0.62 9.77 -15.64
CA ASP A 119 1.51 10.68 -16.34
C ASP A 119 1.99 10.09 -17.69
N SER A 120 2.79 10.85 -18.44
CA SER A 120 3.36 10.41 -19.72
C SER A 120 4.27 9.18 -19.62
N ARG A 121 4.66 8.77 -18.41
CA ARG A 121 5.48 7.59 -18.12
C ARG A 121 4.62 6.39 -17.69
N GLY A 122 3.30 6.54 -17.64
CA GLY A 122 2.36 5.51 -17.18
C GLY A 122 2.27 5.39 -15.66
N MET A 123 2.71 6.39 -14.90
CA MET A 123 2.70 6.38 -13.44
C MET A 123 1.53 7.17 -12.88
N CYS A 124 0.94 6.71 -11.78
CA CYS A 124 -0.12 7.47 -11.10
C CYS A 124 0.34 8.89 -10.77
N VAL A 125 -0.41 9.92 -11.17
CA VAL A 125 -0.05 11.32 -10.89
C VAL A 125 0.00 11.63 -9.38
N LYS A 126 -0.80 10.92 -8.58
CA LYS A 126 -0.85 11.12 -7.12
C LYS A 126 0.10 10.21 -6.35
N ASN A 127 0.13 8.92 -6.68
CA ASN A 127 0.82 7.89 -5.90
C ASN A 127 2.10 7.36 -6.57
N GLY A 128 2.41 7.85 -7.77
CA GLY A 128 3.59 7.48 -8.54
C GLY A 128 3.65 5.99 -8.90
N PRO A 129 4.88 5.41 -8.99
CA PRO A 129 5.11 4.01 -9.38
C PRO A 129 4.35 2.98 -8.56
N HIS A 130 4.15 3.29 -7.29
CA HIS A 130 3.71 2.32 -6.31
C HIS A 130 2.20 2.39 -6.09
N CYS A 131 1.41 3.02 -6.97
CA CYS A 131 -0.04 3.09 -6.77
C CYS A 131 -0.64 1.69 -6.58
N ALA A 132 -1.37 1.52 -5.47
CA ALA A 132 -1.99 0.24 -5.10
C ALA A 132 -3.29 -0.04 -5.87
N PHE A 133 -3.81 0.94 -6.63
CA PHE A 133 -4.99 0.80 -7.49
C PHE A 133 -4.60 0.56 -8.94
N ALA A 134 -5.47 -0.08 -9.70
CA ALA A 134 -5.21 -0.46 -11.09
C ALA A 134 -5.31 0.75 -12.03
N HIS A 135 -4.38 0.88 -12.98
CA HIS A 135 -4.40 1.96 -13.99
C HIS A 135 -4.77 1.48 -15.39
N GLY A 136 -5.47 0.35 -15.46
CA GLY A 136 -5.97 -0.28 -16.68
C GLY A 136 -6.71 -1.56 -16.30
N VAL A 137 -7.62 -2.04 -17.14
CA VAL A 137 -8.37 -3.28 -16.87
C VAL A 137 -7.42 -4.48 -16.81
N GLU A 138 -6.32 -4.43 -17.55
CA GLU A 138 -5.22 -5.39 -17.54
C GLU A 138 -4.41 -5.40 -16.23
N ASP A 139 -4.47 -4.32 -15.45
CA ASP A 139 -3.82 -4.20 -14.13
C ASP A 139 -4.78 -4.60 -13.00
N VAL A 140 -6.08 -4.79 -13.29
CA VAL A 140 -7.06 -5.27 -12.29
C VAL A 140 -6.85 -6.75 -12.03
N ARG A 141 -6.78 -7.13 -10.76
CA ARG A 141 -6.75 -8.52 -10.32
C ARG A 141 -7.97 -8.87 -9.47
N PRO A 142 -8.41 -10.14 -9.48
CA PRO A 142 -9.44 -10.57 -8.55
C PRO A 142 -8.96 -10.48 -7.09
N PRO A 143 -9.84 -10.08 -6.15
CA PRO A 143 -9.55 -10.15 -4.72
C PRO A 143 -9.38 -11.60 -4.28
N VAL A 144 -8.48 -11.83 -3.33
CA VAL A 144 -8.34 -13.12 -2.64
C VAL A 144 -9.01 -12.99 -1.28
N TYR A 145 -10.00 -13.85 -1.06
CA TYR A 145 -10.78 -13.90 0.17
C TYR A 145 -10.20 -14.92 1.16
N ASP A 146 -10.38 -14.65 2.45
CA ASP A 146 -10.14 -15.64 3.51
C ASP A 146 -11.26 -16.70 3.47
N ILE A 147 -10.92 -17.96 3.76
CA ILE A 147 -11.91 -19.05 3.78
C ILE A 147 -13.11 -18.76 4.70
N ARG A 148 -12.89 -18.06 5.82
CA ARG A 148 -13.96 -17.69 6.76
C ARG A 148 -14.91 -16.65 6.17
N GLU A 149 -14.39 -15.74 5.36
CA GLU A 149 -15.19 -14.72 4.66
C GLU A 149 -16.04 -15.37 3.57
N LEU A 150 -15.46 -16.32 2.81
CA LEU A 150 -16.19 -17.08 1.80
C LEU A 150 -17.36 -17.87 2.41
N GLN A 151 -17.12 -18.59 3.50
CA GLN A 151 -18.16 -19.34 4.20
C GLN A 151 -19.28 -18.43 4.73
N ALA A 152 -18.93 -17.25 5.26
CA ALA A 152 -19.93 -16.28 5.70
C ALA A 152 -20.80 -15.76 4.55
N LEU A 153 -20.20 -15.52 3.37
CA LEU A 153 -20.92 -15.08 2.17
C LEU A 153 -21.86 -16.19 1.64
N GLU A 154 -21.40 -17.45 1.64
CA GLU A 154 -22.22 -18.60 1.22
C GLU A 154 -23.44 -18.81 2.12
N LEU A 155 -23.29 -18.62 3.44
CA LEU A 155 -24.41 -18.70 4.38
C LEU A 155 -25.43 -17.57 4.15
N MET A 156 -24.97 -16.37 3.81
CA MET A 156 -25.87 -15.24 3.51
C MET A 156 -26.68 -15.44 2.23
N ASP A 157 -26.12 -16.11 1.22
CA ASP A 157 -26.80 -16.42 -0.04
C ASP A 157 -27.87 -17.51 0.14
N HIS A 158 -27.59 -18.50 0.99
CA HIS A 158 -28.52 -19.60 1.28
C HIS A 158 -29.75 -19.17 2.11
N GLU A 159 -29.63 -18.12 2.93
CA GLU A 159 -30.73 -17.57 3.74
C GLU A 159 -31.69 -16.64 2.95
N GLY A 160 -31.51 -16.50 1.62
CA GLY A 160 -32.56 -15.95 0.75
C GLY A 160 -32.95 -14.48 0.99
N LEU A 161 -32.12 -13.66 1.65
CA LEU A 161 -32.34 -12.22 1.80
C LEU A 161 -31.97 -11.42 0.53
N ASN A 162 -32.24 -11.99 -0.64
CA ASN A 162 -32.00 -11.34 -1.93
C ASN A 162 -33.20 -10.44 -2.30
N GLY A 163 -33.37 -9.37 -1.52
CA GLY A 163 -34.43 -8.38 -1.70
C GLY A 163 -33.95 -7.00 -1.31
N SER A 164 -33.34 -6.29 -2.26
CA SER A 164 -32.87 -4.89 -2.16
C SER A 164 -31.52 -4.70 -1.46
N GLY A 165 -30.45 -5.28 -2.00
CA GLY A 165 -29.10 -4.81 -1.71
C GLY A 165 -28.88 -3.41 -2.31
N PRO A 166 -28.29 -2.43 -1.59
CA PRO A 166 -27.89 -1.18 -2.20
C PRO A 166 -26.84 -1.49 -3.27
N ASN A 167 -26.97 -0.84 -4.43
CA ASN A 167 -26.13 -1.06 -5.60
C ASN A 167 -24.65 -1.18 -5.20
N ASN A 168 -23.96 -2.21 -5.71
CA ASN A 168 -22.54 -2.46 -5.47
C ASN A 168 -21.62 -1.25 -5.81
N LEU A 169 -22.14 -0.26 -6.55
CA LEU A 169 -21.50 1.01 -6.87
C LEU A 169 -21.36 1.98 -5.68
N ASP A 170 -22.10 1.78 -4.59
CA ASP A 170 -22.07 2.68 -3.42
C ASP A 170 -21.04 2.26 -2.36
N LYS A 171 -20.67 0.98 -2.30
CA LYS A 171 -19.66 0.49 -1.36
C LYS A 171 -18.23 0.83 -1.81
N GLU A 172 -18.01 0.92 -3.12
CA GLU A 172 -16.74 1.36 -3.72
C GLU A 172 -16.46 2.85 -3.43
N ARG A 173 -17.49 3.71 -3.37
CA ARG A 173 -17.35 5.14 -3.07
C ARG A 173 -17.05 5.44 -1.59
N ASN A 174 -17.47 4.59 -0.67
CA ASN A 174 -17.28 4.81 0.77
C ASN A 174 -15.90 4.37 1.30
N MET A 175 -15.02 3.79 0.48
CA MET A 175 -13.62 3.55 0.86
C MET A 175 -12.70 4.75 0.60
N VAL A 176 -13.22 5.85 0.02
CA VAL A 176 -12.42 7.02 -0.38
C VAL A 176 -12.65 8.29 0.46
N ASN A 177 -13.49 8.24 1.50
CA ASN A 177 -13.76 9.34 2.43
C ASN A 177 -13.70 8.78 3.86
N ASP A 178 -13.03 9.32 4.87
CA ASP A 178 -12.22 10.52 5.09
C ASP A 178 -11.32 10.17 6.28
N ASP A 179 -10.00 10.27 6.15
CA ASP A 179 -9.13 10.45 7.32
C ASP A 179 -8.63 11.90 7.30
N PRO A 180 -9.22 12.80 8.11
CA PRO A 180 -8.88 14.22 8.12
C PRO A 180 -7.41 14.51 8.43
N LYS A 181 -6.68 13.53 8.98
CA LYS A 181 -5.31 13.74 9.48
C LYS A 181 -4.24 13.76 8.38
N TRP A 182 -4.60 13.44 7.13
CA TRP A 182 -3.65 13.45 6.00
C TRP A 182 -3.86 14.60 5.01
N GLN A 183 -4.68 15.59 5.35
CA GLN A 183 -4.82 16.84 4.58
C GLN A 183 -4.25 18.03 5.38
N GLY A 184 -3.07 18.50 4.99
CA GLY A 184 -2.40 19.70 5.52
C GLY A 184 -0.91 19.42 5.78
N GLU A 185 0.07 20.17 5.28
CA GLU A 185 0.10 21.54 4.76
C GLU A 185 1.31 21.69 3.81
N SER A 186 1.07 22.17 2.60
CA SER A 186 2.08 22.91 1.83
C SER A 186 1.42 24.20 1.40
N LEU A 187 1.44 25.18 2.30
CA LEU A 187 1.07 26.55 1.98
C LEU A 187 2.37 27.34 1.76
N TYR A 188 2.80 27.46 0.52
CA TYR A 188 3.65 28.57 0.10
C TYR A 188 2.74 29.70 -0.38
N PRO A 189 2.93 30.93 0.12
CA PRO A 189 2.72 32.11 -0.69
C PRO A 189 4.06 32.79 -1.00
N ALA A 190 4.21 33.21 -2.25
CA ALA A 190 5.35 33.99 -2.70
C ALA A 190 5.24 35.46 -2.24
N SER A 191 6.38 35.95 -1.72
CA SER A 191 6.99 37.27 -1.96
C SER A 191 6.59 38.52 -1.13
N HIS A 192 7.67 39.22 -0.73
CA HIS A 192 7.84 40.61 -0.27
C HIS A 192 7.61 40.95 1.21
N HIS A 193 8.67 41.01 2.02
CA HIS A 193 9.33 42.30 2.34
C HIS A 193 10.66 42.09 3.10
N PHE A 194 11.61 42.96 2.78
CA PHE A 194 12.97 43.07 3.30
C PHE A 194 12.97 43.67 4.71
N GLN A 195 13.65 43.05 5.68
CA GLN A 195 14.39 43.76 6.74
C GLN A 195 15.29 42.81 7.56
N GLU A 196 16.48 43.32 7.81
CA GLU A 196 17.66 42.70 8.44
C GLU A 196 17.41 42.30 9.90
N ILE A 197 18.14 41.29 10.41
CA ILE A 197 18.94 41.30 11.66
C ILE A 197 19.79 40.01 11.73
N LYS A 198 21.02 40.19 12.23
CA LYS A 198 22.24 39.37 12.17
C LYS A 198 22.23 38.07 13.03
N PRO A 199 23.17 37.13 12.75
CA PRO A 199 23.21 35.81 13.37
C PRO A 199 23.94 35.82 14.73
N PHE A 200 23.46 35.03 15.69
CA PHE A 200 24.22 34.62 16.87
C PHE A 200 24.54 33.12 16.78
N PHE A 201 25.85 32.85 16.72
CA PHE A 201 26.49 31.55 16.87
C PHE A 201 26.49 31.09 18.34
N ILE A 202 26.89 29.81 18.50
CA ILE A 202 27.59 29.15 19.64
C ILE A 202 26.73 28.01 20.23
N TYR A 203 27.20 26.79 20.53
CA TYR A 203 28.28 25.86 20.11
C TYR A 203 28.14 24.63 21.06
N LEU A 204 28.84 23.51 20.76
CA LEU A 204 29.10 22.30 21.59
C LEU A 204 28.00 21.21 21.53
N PHE A 205 28.26 19.95 21.15
CA PHE A 205 29.31 19.04 21.64
C PHE A 205 29.78 18.03 20.57
N PHE A 206 31.10 17.82 20.47
CA PHE A 206 31.73 16.54 20.14
C PHE A 206 33.18 16.55 20.67
N GLN A 207 33.47 15.71 21.67
CA GLN A 207 34.67 14.87 21.79
C GLN A 207 34.70 14.15 23.15
N SER A 208 34.70 12.81 23.08
CA SER A 208 35.53 11.87 23.86
C SER A 208 35.55 10.57 23.07
#